data_AF-A0A934LI58-F1
#
_entry.id   AF-A0A934LI58-F1
#
_cell.length_a   1.000
_cell.length_b   1.000
_cell.length_c   1.000
_cell.angle_alpha   90.00
_cell.angle_beta   90.00
_cell.angle_gamma   90.00
#
_symmetry.space_group_name_H-M   'P 1'
#
loop_
_entity.id
_entity.type
_entity.pdbx_description
1 polymer ?
#
loop_
_entity_poly.entity_id
_entity_poly.type
_entity_poly.pdbx_seq_one_letter_code
_entity_poly.pdbx_strand_id
1 'polypeptide(L)'
;MSAAFDKLIKMLEEKGSLTNTDIETTTKELGEMTPQEMIDLSAAQIKKQPRTAITMEQYLAATKVLDSAAEGSPEYEAALKVVEAYEKA
;
A
#
# COMPACT_ATOMS: atom_id res chain seq x y z
N MET A 1 -17.77 -9.97 -16.41
CA MET A 1 -17.60 -9.40 -15.07
C MET A 1 -18.56 -10.10 -14.15
N SER A 2 -18.03 -10.77 -13.13
CA SER A 2 -18.78 -11.37 -12.04
C SER A 2 -19.26 -10.29 -11.07
N ALA A 3 -20.42 -10.52 -10.45
CA ALA A 3 -20.94 -9.61 -9.43
C ALA A 3 -19.98 -9.48 -8.24
N ALA A 4 -19.23 -10.54 -7.93
CA ALA A 4 -18.18 -10.54 -6.91
C ALA A 4 -17.06 -9.54 -7.23
N PHE A 5 -16.60 -9.53 -8.48
CA PHE A 5 -15.55 -8.61 -8.94
C PHE A 5 -16.00 -7.15 -8.87
N ASP A 6 -17.20 -6.83 -9.36
CA ASP A 6 -17.72 -5.45 -9.34
C ASP A 6 -17.88 -4.91 -7.91
N LYS A 7 -18.31 -5.76 -6.96
CA LYS A 7 -18.43 -5.40 -5.54
C LYS A 7 -17.06 -5.17 -4.91
N LEU A 8 -16.08 -6.04 -5.17
CA LEU A 8 -14.73 -5.89 -4.63
C LEU A 8 -14.01 -4.67 -5.22
N ILE A 9 -14.14 -4.40 -6.53
CA ILE A 9 -13.57 -3.19 -7.15
C ILE A 9 -14.18 -1.93 -6.52
N LYS A 10 -15.50 -1.87 -6.31
CA LYS A 10 -16.12 -0.75 -5.60
C LYS A 10 -15.59 -0.60 -4.18
N MET A 11 -15.46 -1.69 -3.43
CA MET A 11 -14.90 -1.67 -2.08
C MET A 11 -13.43 -1.22 -2.08
N LEU A 12 -12.65 -1.62 -3.09
CA LEU A 12 -11.28 -1.15 -3.29
C LEU A 12 -11.24 0.34 -3.62
N GLU A 13 -12.18 0.83 -4.43
CA GLU A 13 -12.27 2.25 -4.77
C GLU A 13 -12.63 3.11 -3.57
N GLU A 14 -13.59 2.66 -2.75
CA GLU A 14 -14.08 3.35 -1.54
C GLU A 14 -13.10 3.29 -0.37
N LYS A 15 -12.56 2.10 -0.04
CA LYS A 15 -11.67 1.90 1.12
C LYS A 15 -10.20 2.11 0.79
N GLY A 16 -9.81 2.02 -0.48
CA GLY A 16 -8.41 2.07 -0.91
C GLY A 16 -7.62 0.78 -0.65
N SER A 17 -8.16 -0.16 0.13
CA SER A 17 -7.57 -1.46 0.40
C SER A 17 -8.67 -2.52 0.56
N LEU A 18 -8.32 -3.76 0.24
CA LEU A 18 -9.17 -4.94 0.45
C LEU A 18 -8.40 -5.93 1.32
N THR A 19 -9.06 -6.47 2.34
CA THR A 19 -8.49 -7.56 3.14
C THR A 19 -8.85 -8.92 2.56
N ASN A 20 -8.08 -9.96 2.87
CA ASN A 20 -8.41 -11.33 2.45
C ASN A 20 -9.81 -11.74 2.92
N THR A 21 -10.24 -11.27 4.09
CA THR A 21 -11.58 -11.52 4.63
C THR A 21 -12.68 -10.88 3.79
N ASP A 22 -12.48 -9.65 3.28
CA ASP A 22 -13.44 -9.01 2.37
C ASP A 22 -13.58 -9.81 1.06
N ILE A 23 -12.45 -10.30 0.53
CA ILE A 23 -12.40 -11.10 -0.71
C ILE A 23 -13.14 -12.43 -0.50
N GLU A 24 -12.83 -13.17 0.57
CA GLU A 24 -13.47 -14.45 0.89
C GLU A 24 -14.97 -14.34 1.18
N THR A 25 -15.38 -13.27 1.86
CA THR A 25 -16.81 -13.04 2.14
C THR A 25 -17.55 -12.76 0.85
N THR A 26 -16.96 -11.96 -0.04
CA THR A 26 -17.59 -11.58 -1.30
C THR A 26 -17.65 -12.75 -2.30
N THR A 27 -16.62 -13.59 -2.38
CA THR A 27 -16.65 -14.82 -3.20
C THR A 27 -17.61 -15.88 -2.66
N LYS A 28 -17.78 -15.98 -1.33
CA LYS A 28 -18.82 -16.84 -0.74
C LYS A 28 -20.24 -16.35 -1.02
N GLU A 29 -20.47 -15.04 -1.03
CA GLU A 29 -21.80 -14.45 -1.26
C GLU A 29 -22.21 -14.42 -2.73
N LEU A 30 -21.27 -14.11 -3.64
CA LEU A 30 -21.57 -13.78 -5.04
C LEU A 30 -21.00 -14.80 -6.05
N GLY A 31 -20.32 -15.84 -5.56
CA GLY A 31 -19.71 -16.89 -6.36
C GLY A 31 -18.23 -16.66 -6.65
N GLU A 32 -17.56 -17.73 -7.07
CA GLU A 32 -16.14 -17.68 -7.43
C GLU A 32 -15.93 -16.77 -8.64
N MET A 33 -14.89 -15.93 -8.54
CA MET A 33 -14.45 -15.09 -9.65
C MET A 33 -13.49 -15.86 -10.54
N THR A 34 -13.45 -15.47 -11.81
CA THR A 34 -12.54 -16.10 -12.77
C THR A 34 -11.08 -15.77 -12.43
N PRO A 35 -10.11 -16.61 -12.82
CA PRO A 35 -8.69 -16.33 -12.60
C PRO A 35 -8.26 -14.97 -13.18
N GLN A 36 -8.86 -14.57 -14.30
CA GLN A 36 -8.59 -13.27 -14.95
C GLN A 36 -9.06 -12.10 -14.07
N GLU A 37 -10.25 -12.19 -13.49
CA GLU A 37 -10.80 -11.18 -12.58
C GLU A 37 -10.00 -11.08 -11.28
N MET A 38 -9.48 -12.21 -10.79
CA MET A 38 -8.59 -12.23 -9.63
C MET A 38 -7.27 -11.50 -9.92
N ILE A 39 -6.69 -11.70 -11.11
CA ILE A 39 -5.49 -10.97 -11.56
C ILE A 39 -5.77 -9.47 -11.66
N ASP A 40 -6.90 -9.08 -12.25
CA ASP A 40 -7.28 -7.67 -12.38
C ASP A 40 -7.50 -7.01 -11.01
N LEU A 41 -8.10 -7.75 -10.06
CA LEU A 41 -8.29 -7.29 -8.68
C LEU A 41 -6.95 -7.07 -7.99
N SER A 42 -6.02 -8.03 -8.09
CA SER A 42 -4.68 -7.91 -7.52
C SER A 42 -3.89 -6.77 -8.16
N ALA A 43 -4.00 -6.57 -9.47
CA ALA A 43 -3.38 -5.44 -10.16
C ALA A 43 -3.97 -4.11 -9.68
N ALA A 44 -5.29 -4.02 -9.49
CA ALA A 44 -5.95 -2.85 -8.96
C ALA A 44 -5.52 -2.55 -7.51
N GLN A 45 -5.40 -3.59 -6.65
CA GLN A 45 -4.86 -3.47 -5.30
C GLN A 45 -3.44 -2.91 -5.31
N ILE A 46 -2.54 -3.47 -6.14
CA ILE A 46 -1.14 -3.01 -6.24
C ILE A 46 -1.07 -1.56 -6.73
N LYS A 47 -1.94 -1.17 -7.66
CA LYS A 47 -1.99 0.19 -8.19
C LYS A 47 -2.52 1.21 -7.17
N LYS A 48 -3.41 0.78 -6.28
CA LYS A 48 -3.99 1.59 -5.19
C LYS A 48 -3.13 1.61 -3.94
N GLN A 49 -2.31 0.59 -3.70
CA GLN A 49 -1.31 0.64 -2.64
C GLN A 49 -0.39 1.83 -2.91
N PRO A 50 -0.22 2.75 -1.94
CA PRO A 50 0.74 3.80 -2.11
C PRO A 50 2.10 3.12 -2.31
N ARG A 51 2.87 3.57 -3.31
CA ARG A 51 4.28 3.19 -3.46
C ARG A 51 5.07 3.83 -2.31
N THR A 52 4.82 3.35 -1.09
CA THR A 52 5.51 3.73 0.15
C THR A 52 6.73 2.86 0.38
N ALA A 53 7.24 2.17 -0.64
CA ALA A 53 8.58 1.63 -0.58
C ALA A 53 9.53 2.83 -0.67
N ILE A 54 9.90 3.38 0.49
CA ILE A 54 11.07 4.24 0.59
C ILE A 54 12.21 3.46 -0.08
N THR A 55 12.88 4.10 -1.02
CA THR A 55 14.01 3.45 -1.70
C THR A 55 15.25 3.50 -0.80
N MET A 56 16.17 2.56 -0.98
CA MET A 56 17.44 2.58 -0.25
C MET A 56 18.20 3.90 -0.45
N GLU A 57 18.08 4.54 -1.62
CA GLU A 57 18.68 5.86 -1.87
C GLU A 57 18.06 6.96 -1.01
N GLN A 58 16.73 6.95 -0.85
CA GLN A 58 16.02 7.88 0.03
C GLN A 58 16.35 7.64 1.51
N TYR A 59 16.52 6.37 1.90
CA TYR A 59 17.01 6.00 3.22
C TYR A 59 18.40 6.57 3.48
N LEU A 60 19.36 6.29 2.58
CA LEU A 60 20.74 6.77 2.72
C LEU A 60 20.84 8.31 2.72
N ALA A 61 20.02 8.98 1.92
CA ALA A 61 19.94 10.45 1.94
C ALA A 61 19.42 10.96 3.28
N ALA A 62 18.39 10.32 3.84
CA ALA A 62 17.84 10.69 5.14
C ALA A 62 18.81 10.41 6.29
N THR A 63 19.52 9.27 6.30
CA THR A 63 20.55 8.98 7.32
C THR A 63 21.65 10.04 7.32
N LYS A 64 22.11 10.50 6.15
CA LYS A 64 23.09 11.60 6.06
C LYS A 64 22.57 12.93 6.61
N VAL A 65 21.27 13.19 6.44
CA VAL A 65 20.63 14.38 7.02
C VAL A 65 20.51 14.24 8.54
N LEU A 66 20.21 13.06 9.07
CA LEU A 66 20.20 12.82 10.53
C LEU A 66 21.58 13.06 11.16
N ASP A 67 22.66 12.66 10.48
CA ASP A 67 24.03 12.87 10.96
C ASP A 67 24.51 14.33 10.93
N SER A 68 23.84 15.19 10.14
CA SER A 68 24.30 16.57 9.87
C SER A 68 23.34 17.67 10.30
N ALA A 69 22.05 17.38 10.39
CA ALA A 69 21.02 18.30 10.83
C ALA A 69 20.96 18.33 12.37
N ALA A 70 20.61 19.49 12.94
CA ALA A 70 20.43 19.62 14.37
C ALA A 70 19.22 18.79 14.83
N GLU A 71 19.35 18.05 15.94
CA GLU A 71 18.23 17.35 16.57
C GLU A 71 17.08 18.33 16.84
N GLY A 72 15.87 17.97 16.38
CA GLY A 72 14.67 18.82 16.49
C GLY A 72 14.52 19.88 15.40
N SER A 73 15.42 19.94 14.42
CA SER A 73 15.21 20.72 13.19
C SER A 73 14.15 20.08 12.27
N PRO A 74 13.45 20.87 11.44
CA PRO A 74 12.48 20.33 10.48
C PRO A 74 13.10 19.31 9.52
N GLU A 75 14.36 19.51 9.13
CA GLU A 75 15.10 18.58 8.26
C GLU A 75 15.39 17.26 8.97
N TYR A 76 15.75 17.30 10.25
CA TYR A 76 15.96 16.11 11.08
C TYR A 76 14.67 15.29 11.24
N GLU A 77 13.55 15.93 11.58
CA GLU A 77 12.27 15.23 11.72
C GLU A 77 11.78 14.60 10.41
N ALA A 78 11.98 15.29 9.29
CA ALA A 78 11.63 14.76 7.98
C ALA A 78 12.50 13.54 7.61
N ALA A 79 13.81 13.62 7.86
CA ALA A 79 14.73 12.52 7.65
C ALA A 79 14.43 11.32 8.54
N LEU A 80 14.10 11.56 9.82
CA LEU A 80 13.74 10.51 10.77
C LEU A 80 12.52 9.72 10.29
N LYS A 81 11.48 10.41 9.78
CA LYS A 81 10.28 9.77 9.23
C LYS A 81 10.57 8.89 8.02
N VAL A 82 11.53 9.29 7.17
CA VAL A 82 11.94 8.50 6.00
C VAL A 82 12.69 7.24 6.43
N VAL A 83 13.61 7.35 7.40
CA VAL A 83 14.35 6.23 7.97
C VAL A 83 13.39 5.24 8.66
N GLU A 84 12.51 5.74 9.53
CA GLU A 84 11.53 4.89 10.20
C GLU A 84 10.55 4.21 9.25
N ALA A 85 10.13 4.90 8.18
CA ALA A 85 9.24 4.33 7.18
C ALA A 85 9.92 3.21 6.37
N TYR A 86 11.24 3.30 6.16
CA TYR A 86 12.01 2.24 5.52
C TYR A 86 12.24 1.04 6.45
N GLU A 87 12.53 1.29 7.74
CA GLU A 87 12.79 0.22 8.72
C GLU A 87 11.52 -0.53 9.18
N LYS A 88 10.34 0.10 9.02
CA LYS A 88 9.03 -0.51 9.29
C LYS A 88 8.41 -1.21 8.06
N ALA A 89 8.99 -1.03 6.87
CA ALA A 89 8.54 -1.65 5.62
C ALA A 89 9.05 -3.09 5.48
#